data_AF-A0A671UY07-F1
#
_entry.id   AF-A0A671UY07-F1
#
_cell.length_a   1.000
_cell.length_b   1.000
_cell.length_c   1.000
_cell.angle_alpha   90.00
_cell.angle_beta   90.00
_cell.angle_gamma   90.00
#
_symmetry.space_group_name_H-M   'P 1'
#
loop_
_entity.id
_entity.type
_entity.pdbx_description
1 polymer ?
#
loop_
_entity_poly.entity_id
_entity_poly.type
_entity_poly.pdbx_seq_one_letter_code
_entity_poly.pdbx_strand_id
1 'polypeptide(L)'
;TQKIKSAMRELIDSGRYDTHVNFTVVLQPFLREVYLPRLEVRDGRPDRSYFSPDCFHLSQKAHTLMARALWNNMLEPVGNKTFTQDFEAGVDLKCPSEVTSSHNVSEINITCCGFVYSYVFGCFSIRPTHSFGLLSTATTLSQALHPPLLLLQ
;
A
#
# COMPACT_ATOMS: atom_id res chain seq x y z
N THR A 1 22.58 1.70 12.71
CA THR A 1 21.22 2.16 12.30
C THR A 1 20.74 3.40 13.04
N GLN A 2 20.84 3.49 14.38
CA GLN A 2 20.34 4.67 15.12
C GLN A 2 21.05 5.99 14.77
N LYS A 3 22.37 5.97 14.57
CA LYS A 3 23.14 7.15 14.15
C LYS A 3 22.63 7.78 12.85
N ILE A 4 22.27 6.94 11.86
CA ILE A 4 21.72 7.40 10.59
C ILE A 4 20.34 8.03 10.80
N LYS A 5 19.48 7.40 11.62
CA LYS A 5 18.14 7.94 11.95
C LYS A 5 18.24 9.33 12.61
N SER A 6 19.16 9.52 13.56
CA SER A 6 19.39 10.81 14.21
C SER A 6 19.97 11.84 13.25
N ALA A 7 20.98 11.48 12.46
CA ALA A 7 21.59 12.39 11.50
C ALA A 7 20.60 12.86 10.42
N MET A 8 19.70 11.99 9.95
CA MET A 8 18.65 12.39 9.00
C MET A 8 17.68 13.40 9.62
N ARG A 9 17.33 13.23 10.90
CA ARG A 9 16.48 14.19 11.60
C ARG A 9 17.19 15.53 11.79
N GLU A 10 18.43 15.51 12.28
CA GLU A 10 19.25 16.72 12.42
C GLU A 10 19.39 17.48 11.09
N LEU A 11 19.58 16.77 9.98
CA LEU A 11 19.69 17.38 8.67
C LEU A 11 18.40 18.08 8.22
N ILE A 12 17.24 17.48 8.50
CA ILE A 12 15.94 18.09 8.18
C ILE A 12 15.69 19.28 9.10
N ASP A 13 15.90 19.10 10.41
CA ASP A 13 15.67 20.14 11.43
C ASP A 13 16.65 21.32 11.30
N SER A 14 17.77 21.16 10.57
CA SER A 14 18.73 22.23 10.30
C SER A 14 18.20 23.36 9.41
N GLY A 15 17.04 23.18 8.78
CA GLY A 15 16.47 24.15 7.83
C GLY A 15 17.16 24.19 6.47
N ARG A 16 18.13 23.28 6.21
CA ARG A 16 18.88 23.23 4.94
C ARG A 16 17.99 23.14 3.70
N TYR A 17 16.81 22.55 3.82
CA TYR A 17 15.89 22.32 2.70
C TYR A 17 14.71 23.32 2.67
N ASP A 18 14.60 24.21 3.65
CA ASP A 18 13.51 25.20 3.76
C ASP A 18 13.82 26.46 2.95
N THR A 19 14.27 26.30 1.70
CA THR A 19 14.70 27.40 0.82
C THR A 19 13.55 28.03 0.04
N HIS A 20 12.44 27.31 -0.12
CA HIS A 20 11.28 27.75 -0.89
C HIS A 20 9.98 27.38 -0.19
N VAL A 21 8.97 28.25 -0.33
CA VAL A 21 7.65 28.06 0.31
C VAL A 21 6.80 26.96 -0.32
N ASN A 22 7.17 26.48 -1.51
CA ASN A 22 6.43 25.46 -2.28
C ASN A 22 7.06 24.06 -2.18
N PHE A 23 8.06 23.87 -1.33
CA PHE A 23 8.75 22.60 -1.15
C PHE A 23 9.05 22.37 0.32
N THR A 24 9.00 21.12 0.76
CA THR A 24 9.36 20.73 2.12
C THR A 24 9.86 19.29 2.14
N VAL A 25 10.70 18.97 3.13
CA VAL A 25 11.20 17.62 3.35
C VAL A 25 10.63 17.08 4.65
N VAL A 26 9.91 15.97 4.56
CA VAL A 26 9.27 15.32 5.72
C VAL A 26 9.81 13.91 5.88
N LEU A 27 10.32 13.59 7.07
CA LEU A 27 10.80 12.25 7.40
C LEU A 27 9.61 11.29 7.56
N GLN A 28 9.63 10.17 6.81
CA GLN A 28 8.61 9.11 6.90
C GLN A 28 9.15 7.94 7.75
N PRO A 29 8.74 7.76 9.02
CA PRO A 29 9.31 6.75 9.90
C PRO A 29 8.72 5.33 9.73
N PHE A 30 8.05 5.02 8.62
CA PHE A 30 7.38 3.73 8.37
C PHE A 30 8.28 2.48 8.46
N LEU A 31 9.61 2.63 8.39
CA LEU A 31 10.59 1.54 8.55
C LEU A 31 11.35 1.58 9.88
N ARG A 32 10.88 2.35 10.86
CA ARG A 32 11.60 2.49 12.12
C ARG A 32 11.54 1.19 12.92
N GLU A 33 10.34 0.63 13.04
CA GLU A 33 10.03 -0.60 13.79
C GLU A 33 9.10 -1.47 12.94
N VAL A 34 9.59 -2.63 12.51
CA VAL A 34 8.82 -3.58 11.70
C VAL A 34 8.84 -4.92 12.41
N TYR A 35 7.66 -5.44 12.74
CA TYR A 35 7.47 -6.78 13.27
C TYR A 35 7.23 -7.73 12.11
N LEU A 36 8.14 -8.69 11.95
CA LEU A 36 8.04 -9.75 10.96
C LEU A 36 7.39 -10.99 11.57
N PRO A 37 6.48 -11.66 10.84
CA PRO A 37 5.85 -12.88 11.33
C PRO A 37 6.89 -13.96 11.58
N ARG A 38 6.62 -14.76 12.61
CA ARG A 38 7.42 -15.94 12.95
C ARG A 38 6.61 -17.19 12.66
N LEU A 39 7.27 -18.20 12.13
CA LEU A 39 6.63 -19.48 11.87
C LEU A 39 6.50 -20.24 13.19
N GLU A 40 5.27 -20.37 13.70
CA GLU A 40 4.97 -21.18 14.90
C GLU A 40 5.42 -22.64 14.74
N VAL A 41 5.21 -23.20 13.55
CA VAL A 41 5.55 -24.59 13.19
C VAL A 41 7.07 -24.83 13.08
N ARG A 42 7.91 -23.79 13.08
CA ARG A 42 9.37 -23.88 12.89
C ARG A 42 10.14 -23.13 13.97
N ASP A 43 9.83 -23.41 15.23
CA ASP A 43 10.57 -22.93 16.41
C ASP A 43 10.69 -21.39 16.50
N GLY A 44 9.71 -20.64 15.99
CA GLY A 44 9.71 -19.18 16.05
C GLY A 44 10.73 -18.50 15.11
N ARG A 45 11.22 -19.22 14.09
CA ARG A 45 12.07 -18.63 13.04
C ARG A 45 11.28 -17.59 12.22
N PRO A 46 11.94 -16.52 11.73
CA PRO A 46 11.30 -15.56 10.83
C PRO A 46 10.72 -16.25 9.60
N ASP A 47 9.52 -15.85 9.19
CA ASP A 47 8.92 -16.31 7.95
C ASP A 47 9.75 -15.80 6.75
N ARG A 48 10.43 -16.74 6.09
CA ARG A 48 11.28 -16.46 4.92
C ARG A 48 10.49 -15.98 3.70
N SER A 49 9.16 -16.12 3.67
CA SER A 49 8.33 -15.61 2.58
C SER A 49 8.38 -14.08 2.42
N TYR A 50 8.84 -13.36 3.46
CA TYR A 50 9.04 -11.92 3.44
C TYR A 50 10.41 -11.49 2.87
N PHE A 51 11.27 -12.43 2.54
CA PHE A 51 12.61 -12.18 1.99
C PHE A 51 12.78 -12.81 0.60
N SER A 52 13.70 -12.27 -0.18
CA SER A 52 14.14 -12.86 -1.44
C SER A 52 14.94 -14.17 -1.17
N PRO A 53 15.31 -14.93 -2.21
CA PRO A 53 16.11 -16.15 -2.06
C PRO A 53 17.46 -15.95 -1.34
N ASP A 54 18.04 -14.74 -1.36
CA ASP A 54 19.29 -14.44 -0.65
C ASP A 54 19.10 -14.17 0.85
N CYS A 55 17.85 -14.18 1.34
CA CYS A 55 17.47 -13.94 2.73
C CYS A 55 17.87 -12.56 3.28
N PHE A 56 18.24 -11.61 2.42
CA PHE A 56 18.64 -10.26 2.78
C PHE A 56 17.70 -9.21 2.15
N HIS A 57 17.45 -9.31 0.85
CA HIS A 57 16.49 -8.44 0.20
C HIS A 57 15.07 -8.81 0.60
N LEU A 58 14.20 -7.82 0.58
CA LEU A 58 12.78 -8.02 0.84
C LEU A 58 12.13 -8.70 -0.36
N SER A 59 11.16 -9.58 -0.10
CA SER A 59 10.34 -10.14 -1.17
C SER A 59 9.32 -9.12 -1.66
N GLN A 60 8.67 -9.44 -2.78
CA GLN A 60 7.52 -8.66 -3.27
C GLN A 60 6.42 -8.51 -2.21
N LYS A 61 6.21 -9.53 -1.37
CA LYS A 61 5.24 -9.51 -0.26
C LYS A 61 5.58 -8.42 0.75
N ALA A 62 6.83 -8.39 1.22
CA ALA A 62 7.29 -7.37 2.16
C ALA A 62 7.31 -5.96 1.54
N HIS A 63 7.77 -5.84 0.28
CA HIS A 63 7.71 -4.56 -0.45
C HIS A 63 6.28 -4.02 -0.57
N THR A 64 5.29 -4.88 -0.82
CA THR A 64 3.87 -4.48 -0.88
C THR A 64 3.41 -3.88 0.44
N LEU A 65 3.69 -4.51 1.58
CA LEU A 65 3.32 -3.99 2.89
C LEU A 65 4.04 -2.68 3.21
N MET A 66 5.32 -2.58 2.87
CA MET A 66 6.09 -1.35 3.06
C MET A 66 5.58 -0.19 2.22
N ALA A 67 5.17 -0.45 0.97
CA ALA A 67 4.58 0.56 0.11
C ALA A 67 3.26 1.09 0.68
N ARG A 68 2.40 0.21 1.22
CA ARG A 68 1.17 0.61 1.91
C ARG A 68 1.44 1.39 3.19
N ALA A 69 2.43 0.96 3.97
CA ALA A 69 2.84 1.67 5.19
C ALA A 69 3.34 3.09 4.88
N LEU A 70 4.22 3.23 3.87
CA LEU A 70 4.67 4.54 3.39
C LEU A 70 3.50 5.40 2.90
N TRP A 71 2.62 4.82 2.09
CA TRP A 71 1.43 5.49 1.57
C TRP A 71 0.59 6.09 2.71
N ASN A 72 0.24 5.28 3.69
CA ASN A 72 -0.52 5.72 4.86
C ASN A 72 0.23 6.81 5.64
N ASN A 73 1.55 6.68 5.77
CA ASN A 73 2.40 7.66 6.47
C ASN A 73 2.42 9.03 5.78
N MET A 74 2.34 9.05 4.45
CA MET A 74 2.22 10.30 3.69
C MET A 74 0.89 11.03 3.95
N LEU A 75 -0.17 10.28 4.30
CA LEU A 75 -1.50 10.83 4.62
C LEU A 75 -1.65 11.22 6.11
N GLU A 76 -0.69 10.85 6.96
CA GLU A 76 -0.69 11.19 8.38
C GLU A 76 -0.10 12.57 8.64
N PRO A 77 -0.64 13.34 9.60
CA PRO A 77 -0.14 14.67 9.93
C PRO A 77 1.33 14.63 10.36
N VAL A 78 2.07 15.70 10.01
CA VAL A 78 3.46 15.86 10.44
C VAL A 78 3.52 15.89 11.97
N GLY A 79 4.50 15.20 12.56
CA GLY A 79 4.64 15.06 14.01
C GLY A 79 3.86 13.90 14.64
N ASN A 80 2.82 13.40 13.98
CA ASN A 80 2.05 12.24 14.43
C ASN A 80 1.97 11.17 13.32
N LYS A 81 3.16 10.67 12.96
CA LYS A 81 3.35 9.64 11.95
C LYS A 81 3.57 8.28 12.60
N THR A 82 2.87 7.27 12.10
CA THR A 82 3.06 5.87 12.48
C THR A 82 4.48 5.43 12.18
N PHE A 83 5.16 4.82 13.15
CA PHE A 83 6.55 4.37 13.01
C PHE A 83 6.73 2.86 13.25
N THR A 84 5.65 2.19 13.62
CA THR A 84 5.60 0.78 13.94
C THR A 84 4.68 0.07 12.95
N GLN A 85 5.13 -1.04 12.37
CA GLN A 85 4.39 -1.82 11.39
C GLN A 85 4.36 -3.29 11.80
N ASP A 86 3.19 -3.90 11.76
CA ASP A 86 3.00 -5.32 12.02
C ASP A 86 2.69 -6.05 10.70
N PHE A 87 3.66 -6.82 10.19
CA PHE A 87 3.48 -7.55 8.94
C PHE A 87 2.68 -8.84 9.12
N GLU A 88 2.41 -9.26 10.36
CA GLU A 88 1.55 -10.39 10.69
C GLU A 88 0.09 -9.97 10.62
N ALA A 89 -0.25 -8.86 11.29
CA ALA A 89 -1.57 -8.23 11.15
C ALA A 89 -1.84 -7.72 9.71
N GLY A 90 -0.77 -7.39 8.98
CA GLY A 90 -0.84 -6.79 7.66
C GLY A 90 -0.99 -5.27 7.72
N VAL A 91 -0.95 -4.64 6.54
CA VAL A 91 -1.10 -3.19 6.39
C VAL A 91 -2.21 -2.91 5.40
N ASP A 92 -3.29 -2.33 5.91
CA ASP A 92 -4.42 -1.88 5.10
C ASP A 92 -4.09 -0.58 4.38
N LEU A 93 -4.47 -0.48 3.11
CA LEU A 93 -4.25 0.72 2.32
C LEU A 93 -5.35 1.76 2.62
N LYS A 94 -4.97 2.94 3.13
CA LYS A 94 -5.91 4.05 3.37
C LYS A 94 -6.11 4.86 2.09
N CYS A 95 -7.37 5.15 1.77
CA CYS A 95 -7.73 6.13 0.76
C CYS A 95 -7.88 7.51 1.40
N PRO A 96 -7.38 8.58 0.77
CA PRO A 96 -7.69 9.95 1.20
C PRO A 96 -9.20 10.19 1.21
N SER A 97 -9.72 10.79 2.28
CA SER A 97 -11.08 11.33 2.26
C SER A 97 -11.07 12.70 1.58
N GLU A 98 -12.10 12.99 0.78
CA GLU A 98 -12.31 14.28 0.09
C GLU A 98 -12.18 15.51 1.01
N VAL A 99 -12.39 15.34 2.31
CA VAL A 99 -12.60 16.42 3.30
C VAL A 99 -11.29 16.99 3.88
N THR A 100 -10.12 16.39 3.59
CA THR A 100 -8.82 16.82 4.18
C THR A 100 -7.83 17.36 3.15
N SER A 101 -8.30 17.97 2.07
CA SER A 101 -7.48 18.74 1.12
C SER A 101 -7.32 20.19 1.57
N SER A 102 -6.96 20.44 2.83
CA SER A 102 -6.53 21.78 3.29
C SER A 102 -5.12 22.14 2.82
N HIS A 103 -4.40 21.17 2.24
CA HIS A 103 -3.32 21.42 1.31
C HIS A 103 -3.83 20.97 -0.07
N ASN A 104 -3.74 21.83 -1.08
CA ASN A 104 -4.12 21.51 -2.47
C ASN A 104 -3.29 20.34 -3.00
N VAL A 105 -3.68 19.11 -2.66
CA VAL A 105 -3.25 17.88 -3.32
C VAL A 105 -4.35 17.55 -4.33
N SER A 106 -4.51 18.43 -5.32
CA SER A 106 -5.56 18.34 -6.34
C SER A 106 -5.33 17.23 -7.38
N GLU A 107 -4.25 16.44 -7.25
CA GLU A 107 -3.79 15.57 -8.34
C GLU A 107 -3.27 14.20 -7.90
N ILE A 108 -3.70 13.66 -6.77
CA ILE A 108 -3.46 12.23 -6.49
C ILE A 108 -4.74 11.44 -6.78
N ASN A 109 -4.92 11.09 -8.06
CA ASN A 109 -5.92 10.11 -8.47
C ASN A 109 -5.36 8.69 -8.23
N ILE A 110 -5.70 8.08 -7.10
CA ILE A 110 -5.30 6.70 -6.81
C ILE A 110 -6.30 5.77 -7.48
N THR A 111 -5.93 5.25 -8.64
CA THR A 111 -6.66 4.15 -9.26
C THR A 111 -6.43 2.88 -8.43
N CYS A 112 -7.43 2.44 -7.67
CA CYS A 112 -7.42 1.12 -7.04
C CYS A 112 -7.69 0.07 -8.12
N CYS A 113 -6.63 -0.53 -8.66
CA CYS A 113 -6.77 -1.66 -9.59
C CYS A 113 -6.74 -2.97 -8.78
N GLY A 114 -7.83 -3.73 -8.87
CA GLY A 114 -7.98 -5.04 -8.24
C GLY A 114 -8.30 -6.11 -9.26
N PHE A 115 -8.11 -7.38 -8.88
CA PHE A 115 -8.57 -8.51 -9.68
C PHE A 115 -10.09 -8.61 -9.57
N VAL A 116 -10.81 -8.34 -10.65
CA VAL A 116 -12.25 -8.66 -10.73
C VAL A 116 -12.37 -9.97 -11.49
N TYR A 117 -12.40 -11.08 -10.74
CA TYR A 117 -12.19 -12.44 -11.22
C TYR A 117 -10.75 -12.69 -11.70
N SER A 118 -10.26 -13.92 -11.50
CA SER A 118 -8.85 -14.31 -11.46
C SER A 118 -7.95 -13.93 -12.65
N TYR A 119 -8.46 -13.25 -13.69
CA TYR A 119 -7.69 -12.86 -14.88
C TYR A 119 -8.07 -11.49 -15.48
N VAL A 120 -8.96 -10.69 -14.87
CA VAL A 120 -9.32 -9.36 -15.41
C VAL A 120 -8.79 -8.25 -14.50
N PHE A 121 -7.88 -7.44 -15.04
CA PHE A 121 -7.45 -6.18 -14.42
C PHE A 121 -8.56 -5.14 -14.59
N GLY A 122 -9.33 -4.92 -13.52
CA GLY A 122 -10.33 -3.86 -13.46
C GLY A 122 -9.80 -2.70 -12.62
N CYS A 123 -9.82 -1.50 -13.17
CA CYS A 123 -9.51 -0.28 -12.44
C CYS A 123 -10.83 0.47 -12.16
N PHE A 124 -11.23 0.58 -10.90
CA PHE A 124 -12.43 1.30 -10.50
C PHE A 124 -12.04 2.62 -9.84
N SER A 125 -12.63 3.72 -10.33
CA SER A 125 -12.54 5.03 -9.68
C SER A 125 -13.71 5.13 -8.69
N ILE A 126 -13.41 5.03 -7.39
CA ILE A 126 -14.44 5.16 -6.35
C ILE A 126 -14.77 6.65 -6.22
N ARG A 127 -15.92 7.07 -6.73
CA ARG A 127 -16.51 8.38 -6.39
C ARG A 127 -17.29 8.25 -5.07
N PRO A 128 -17.21 9.22 -4.15
CA PRO A 128 -17.77 9.07 -2.79
C PRO A 128 -19.30 9.24 -2.69
N THR A 129 -20.06 9.26 -3.80
CA THR A 129 -21.46 9.71 -3.78
C THR A 129 -22.52 8.63 -4.01
N HIS A 130 -22.22 7.33 -3.97
CA HIS A 130 -23.28 6.32 -4.05
C HIS A 130 -23.28 5.35 -2.88
N SER A 131 -24.33 5.46 -2.07
CA SER A 131 -24.80 4.45 -1.12
C SER A 131 -24.79 3.07 -1.77
N PHE A 132 -24.30 2.07 -1.02
CA PHE A 132 -24.40 0.67 -1.40
C PHE A 132 -25.85 0.27 -1.62
N GLY A 133 -26.27 0.21 -2.88
CA GLY A 133 -27.47 -0.47 -3.33
C GLY A 133 -27.06 -1.78 -3.98
N LEU A 134 -27.48 -2.90 -3.40
CA LEU A 134 -27.54 -4.19 -4.08
C LEU A 134 -28.42 -4.04 -5.32
N LEU A 135 -27.84 -3.94 -6.52
CA LEU A 135 -28.58 -4.15 -7.76
C LEU A 135 -28.38 -5.60 -8.22
N SER A 136 -29.26 -6.46 -7.73
CA SER A 136 -29.70 -7.62 -8.48
C SER A 136 -30.48 -7.14 -9.70
N THR A 137 -30.03 -7.46 -10.91
CA THR A 137 -30.90 -7.90 -12.01
C THR A 137 -30.04 -8.55 -13.08
N ALA A 138 -30.24 -9.85 -13.26
CA ALA A 138 -29.89 -10.57 -14.47
C ALA A 138 -30.86 -10.20 -15.60
N THR A 139 -30.38 -9.81 -16.77
CA THR A 139 -31.10 -9.97 -18.05
C THR A 139 -30.10 -10.08 -19.22
N THR A 140 -29.97 -11.33 -19.70
CA THR A 140 -29.69 -11.80 -21.07
C THR A 140 -29.00 -10.87 -22.09
N LEU A 141 -27.79 -11.26 -22.52
CA LEU A 141 -27.52 -11.42 -23.96
C LEU A 141 -27.18 -12.88 -24.23
N SER A 142 -28.17 -13.61 -24.73
CA SER A 142 -28.00 -14.90 -25.37
C SER A 142 -27.31 -14.69 -26.72
N GLN A 143 -26.60 -15.73 -27.18
CA GLN A 143 -26.06 -15.95 -28.54
C GLN A 143 -24.62 -15.47 -28.81
N ALA A 144 -23.66 -16.33 -28.45
CA ALA A 144 -22.58 -16.72 -29.34
C ALA A 144 -22.13 -18.15 -29.01
N LEU A 145 -22.83 -19.08 -29.66
CA LEU A 145 -22.45 -20.43 -30.12
C LEU A 145 -21.12 -21.05 -29.64
N HIS A 146 -21.30 -22.17 -28.92
CA HIS A 146 -20.51 -23.42 -28.86
C HIS A 146 -19.01 -23.46 -28.45
N PRO A 147 -18.63 -24.45 -27.60
CA PRO A 147 -17.24 -24.80 -27.31
C PRO A 147 -16.70 -25.83 -28.32
N PRO A 148 -15.38 -25.95 -28.48
CA PRO A 148 -14.77 -27.25 -28.75
C PRO A 148 -14.00 -27.72 -27.51
N LEU A 149 -14.62 -28.66 -26.81
CA LEU A 149 -13.91 -29.75 -26.16
C LEU A 149 -13.47 -30.70 -27.28
N LEU A 150 -12.17 -30.88 -27.47
CA LEU A 150 -11.49 -32.18 -27.57
C LEU A 150 -10.06 -32.05 -28.13
N LEU A 151 -9.13 -32.62 -27.37
CA LEU A 151 -7.99 -33.46 -27.76
C LEU A 151 -7.30 -33.20 -29.12
N LEU A 152 -5.97 -33.06 -29.07
CA LEU A 152 -5.02 -34.02 -29.66
C LEU A 152 -3.56 -33.65 -29.33
N GLN A 153 -2.87 -34.63 -28.72
CA GLN A 153 -1.42 -34.85 -28.58
C GLN A 153 -0.60 -33.90 -27.69
#